data_AF-A0A6N7PYD7-F1
#
_entry.id   AF-A0A6N7PYD7-F1
#
_cell.length_a   1.000
_cell.length_b   1.000
_cell.length_c   1.000
_cell.angle_alpha   90.00
_cell.angle_beta   90.00
_cell.angle_gamma   90.00
#
_symmetry.space_group_name_H-M   'P 1'
#
loop_
_entity.id
_entity.type
_entity.pdbx_description
1 polymer ?
#
loop_
_entity_poly.entity_id
_entity_poly.type
_entity_poly.pdbx_seq_one_letter_code
_entity_poly.pdbx_strand_id
1 'polypeptide(L)'
;MGVRTLAYRLGLFTLLRELQYTLSQAKQEPLAAGYVPVFQALRDHWKLILLEEIDILDLLAQAQAGVDKADGGLDGFAGRVSRIVDESTSGNTRKQLRKALFKNKPLAKFRRPVLGGQLALMSDWAETLAKCGVPVLVALAPEAETLVAAAEDADKQRKSAQSTNRDFRDVGNRKQFIDKVNAARKEAHGGLAKLPFENHSLPRDFAERFFYSEPPRDEEETIDEVKTSIEELTAQLEERKALLAKLEEEAEAEARAEEERLAQAEAAEELEAQAKALLEKAAALKAKTKK
;
A
#
# COMPACT_ATOMS: atom_id res chain seq x y z
N MET A 1 -32.53 -24.09 -10.41
CA MET A 1 -31.56 -23.61 -9.40
C MET A 1 -31.64 -22.09 -9.36
N GLY A 2 -30.88 -21.40 -8.50
CA GLY A 2 -30.82 -19.93 -8.49
C GLY A 2 -29.70 -19.41 -9.40
N VAL A 3 -29.83 -18.19 -9.93
CA VAL A 3 -28.75 -17.56 -10.71
C VAL A 3 -27.50 -17.37 -9.85
N ARG A 4 -26.33 -17.68 -10.42
CA ARG A 4 -25.02 -17.47 -9.79
C ARG A 4 -24.83 -16.00 -9.43
N THR A 5 -24.40 -15.76 -8.19
CA THR A 5 -24.00 -14.44 -7.69
C THR A 5 -22.55 -14.18 -8.05
N LEU A 6 -22.27 -13.02 -8.65
CA LEU A 6 -20.93 -12.60 -9.05
C LEU A 6 -20.16 -12.10 -7.82
N ALA A 7 -18.90 -12.49 -7.71
CA ALA A 7 -18.04 -12.12 -6.59
C ALA A 7 -17.56 -10.66 -6.67
N TYR A 8 -17.39 -10.01 -5.53
CA TYR A 8 -16.89 -8.62 -5.46
C TYR A 8 -15.45 -8.46 -5.97
N ARG A 9 -14.66 -9.53 -5.90
CA ARG A 9 -13.27 -9.53 -6.38
C ARG A 9 -13.14 -9.78 -7.89
N LEU A 10 -14.24 -10.02 -8.59
CA LEU A 10 -14.24 -10.26 -10.04
C LEU A 10 -13.70 -9.04 -10.79
N GLY A 11 -12.76 -9.24 -11.71
CA GLY A 11 -12.21 -8.17 -12.55
C GLY A 11 -13.30 -7.49 -13.40
N LEU A 12 -13.16 -6.19 -13.65
CA LEU A 12 -14.19 -5.43 -14.39
C LEU A 12 -14.41 -5.97 -15.80
N PHE A 13 -13.38 -6.44 -16.51
CA PHE A 13 -13.56 -7.04 -17.85
C PHE A 13 -14.28 -8.39 -17.81
N THR A 14 -14.07 -9.20 -16.78
CA THR A 14 -14.85 -10.43 -16.59
C THR A 14 -16.31 -10.09 -16.27
N LEU A 15 -16.55 -9.05 -15.46
CA LEU A 15 -17.89 -8.54 -15.20
C LEU A 15 -18.58 -8.01 -16.47
N LEU A 16 -17.82 -7.37 -17.38
CA LEU A 16 -18.34 -6.97 -18.69
C LEU A 16 -18.79 -8.17 -19.51
N ARG A 17 -18.00 -9.25 -19.58
CA ARG A 17 -18.37 -10.48 -20.30
C ARG A 17 -19.70 -11.05 -19.77
N GLU A 18 -19.86 -11.12 -18.44
CA GLU A 18 -21.11 -11.56 -17.79
C GLU A 18 -22.32 -10.70 -18.20
N LEU A 19 -22.17 -9.37 -18.13
CA LEU A 19 -23.22 -8.42 -18.50
C LEU A 19 -23.57 -8.50 -19.98
N GLN A 20 -22.55 -8.53 -20.83
CA GLN A 20 -22.72 -8.54 -22.28
C GLN A 20 -23.37 -9.84 -22.75
N TYR A 21 -22.99 -10.98 -22.17
CA TYR A 21 -23.63 -12.25 -22.47
C TYR A 21 -25.12 -12.22 -22.10
N THR A 22 -25.44 -11.80 -20.88
CA THR A 22 -26.83 -11.70 -20.40
C THR A 22 -27.66 -10.76 -21.29
N LEU A 23 -27.11 -9.60 -21.62
CA LEU A 23 -27.73 -8.63 -22.52
C LEU A 23 -27.95 -9.20 -23.93
N SER A 24 -26.96 -9.92 -24.48
CA SER A 24 -27.05 -10.52 -25.80
C SER A 24 -28.11 -11.63 -25.83
N GLN A 25 -28.19 -12.46 -24.79
CA GLN A 25 -29.26 -13.47 -24.67
C GLN A 25 -30.64 -12.82 -24.61
N ALA A 26 -30.80 -11.78 -23.77
CA ALA A 26 -32.05 -11.05 -23.66
C ALA A 26 -32.47 -10.35 -24.96
N LYS A 27 -31.51 -9.93 -25.80
CA LYS A 27 -31.78 -9.34 -27.13
C LYS A 27 -32.24 -10.37 -28.16
N GLN A 28 -31.84 -11.63 -28.01
CA GLN A 28 -32.20 -12.70 -28.95
C GLN A 28 -33.51 -13.40 -28.60
N GLU A 29 -33.98 -13.27 -27.35
CA GLU A 29 -35.24 -13.85 -26.90
C GLU A 29 -36.33 -12.77 -26.73
N PRO A 30 -37.40 -12.79 -27.54
CA PRO A 30 -38.54 -11.87 -27.38
C PRO A 30 -39.18 -11.90 -25.99
N LEU A 31 -39.26 -13.07 -25.35
CA LEU A 31 -39.82 -13.20 -23.99
C LEU A 31 -38.98 -12.51 -22.90
N ALA A 32 -37.71 -12.19 -23.20
CA ALA A 32 -36.81 -11.49 -22.30
C ALA A 32 -36.64 -10.00 -22.65
N ALA A 33 -37.36 -9.48 -23.67
CA ALA A 33 -37.19 -8.12 -24.17
C ALA A 33 -37.34 -7.03 -23.09
N GLY A 34 -38.19 -7.26 -22.07
CA GLY A 34 -38.37 -6.35 -20.94
C GLY A 34 -37.11 -6.12 -20.09
N TYR A 35 -36.14 -7.04 -20.13
CA TYR A 35 -34.87 -6.93 -19.38
C TYR A 35 -33.75 -6.26 -20.19
N VAL A 36 -33.92 -6.10 -21.51
CA VAL A 36 -32.90 -5.48 -22.38
C VAL A 36 -32.53 -4.07 -21.91
N PRO A 37 -33.48 -3.16 -21.59
CA PRO A 37 -33.13 -1.81 -21.11
C PRO A 37 -32.33 -1.82 -19.80
N VAL A 38 -32.65 -2.76 -18.89
CA VAL A 38 -31.99 -2.91 -17.59
C VAL A 38 -30.51 -3.27 -17.78
N PHE A 39 -30.24 -4.34 -18.53
CA PHE A 39 -28.87 -4.79 -18.75
C PHE A 39 -28.07 -3.84 -19.66
N GLN A 40 -28.74 -3.12 -20.58
CA GLN A 40 -28.10 -2.07 -21.38
C GLN A 40 -27.64 -0.91 -20.48
N ALA A 41 -28.49 -0.44 -19.56
CA ALA A 41 -28.13 0.60 -18.61
C ALA A 41 -26.98 0.18 -17.69
N LEU A 42 -26.98 -1.07 -17.21
CA LEU A 42 -25.87 -1.63 -16.43
C LEU A 42 -24.56 -1.68 -17.21
N ARG A 43 -24.60 -2.09 -18.48
CA ARG A 43 -23.43 -2.08 -19.35
C ARG A 43 -22.89 -0.67 -19.56
N ASP A 44 -23.75 0.32 -19.73
CA ASP A 44 -23.30 1.69 -19.94
C ASP A 44 -22.76 2.31 -18.63
N HIS A 45 -23.33 1.98 -17.47
CA HIS A 45 -22.78 2.34 -16.17
C HIS A 45 -21.43 1.66 -15.89
N TRP A 46 -21.22 0.41 -16.33
CA TRP A 46 -19.93 -0.28 -16.21
C TRP A 46 -18.78 0.55 -16.80
N LYS A 47 -19.00 1.27 -17.91
CA LYS A 47 -17.97 2.12 -18.52
C LYS A 47 -17.53 3.25 -17.58
N LEU A 48 -18.46 3.84 -16.84
CA LEU A 48 -18.16 4.89 -15.87
C LEU A 48 -17.33 4.33 -14.71
N ILE A 49 -17.68 3.13 -14.22
CA ILE A 49 -16.90 2.43 -13.19
C ILE A 49 -15.49 2.09 -13.69
N LEU A 50 -15.34 1.70 -14.96
CA LEU A 50 -14.02 1.45 -15.55
C LEU A 50 -13.17 2.72 -15.60
N LEU A 51 -13.75 3.85 -16.04
CA LEU A 51 -13.04 5.12 -16.09
C LEU A 51 -12.57 5.55 -14.69
N GLU A 52 -13.43 5.40 -13.67
CA GLU A 52 -13.04 5.66 -12.28
C GLU A 52 -11.90 4.74 -11.79
N GLU A 53 -11.91 3.45 -12.17
CA GLU A 53 -10.79 2.54 -11.83
C GLU A 53 -9.49 2.96 -12.53
N ILE A 54 -9.55 3.44 -13.77
CA ILE A 54 -8.38 3.97 -14.50
C ILE A 54 -7.84 5.22 -13.80
N ASP A 55 -8.69 6.19 -13.45
CA ASP A 55 -8.27 7.41 -12.76
C ASP A 55 -7.57 7.09 -11.42
N ILE A 56 -8.07 6.10 -10.69
CA ILE A 56 -7.45 5.63 -9.44
C ILE A 56 -6.09 4.98 -9.68
N LEU A 57 -5.94 4.18 -10.74
CA LEU A 57 -4.66 3.58 -11.12
C LEU A 57 -3.63 4.65 -11.49
N ASP A 58 -4.05 5.69 -12.21
CA ASP A 58 -3.20 6.83 -12.56
C ASP A 58 -2.76 7.59 -11.30
N LEU A 59 -3.68 7.85 -10.36
CA LEU A 59 -3.36 8.48 -9.08
C LEU A 59 -2.35 7.67 -8.27
N LEU A 60 -2.48 6.35 -8.24
CA LEU A 60 -1.53 5.47 -7.56
C LEU A 60 -0.14 5.53 -8.21
N ALA A 61 -0.07 5.49 -9.54
CA ALA A 61 1.18 5.57 -10.28
C ALA A 61 1.87 6.93 -10.08
N GLN A 62 1.12 8.02 -10.15
CA GLN A 62 1.62 9.38 -9.91
C GLN A 62 2.13 9.54 -8.48
N ALA A 63 1.39 9.06 -7.49
CA ALA A 63 1.81 9.11 -6.09
C ALA A 63 3.08 8.28 -5.84
N GLN A 64 3.20 7.11 -6.46
CA GLN A 64 4.41 6.29 -6.37
C GLN A 64 5.61 6.98 -7.01
N ALA A 65 5.45 7.61 -8.19
CA ALA A 65 6.51 8.39 -8.81
C ALA A 65 6.95 9.58 -7.94
N GLY A 66 6.01 10.24 -7.26
CA GLY A 66 6.28 11.28 -6.27
C GLY A 66 7.11 10.77 -5.09
N VAL A 67 6.76 9.59 -4.57
CA VAL A 67 7.51 8.90 -3.51
C VAL A 67 8.94 8.61 -3.96
N ASP A 68 9.12 7.99 -5.12
CA ASP A 68 10.44 7.61 -5.65
C ASP A 68 11.32 8.85 -5.85
N LYS A 69 10.73 9.95 -6.33
CA LYS A 69 11.43 11.23 -6.52
C LYS A 69 11.87 11.85 -5.19
N ALA A 70 10.98 11.87 -4.19
CA ALA A 70 11.27 12.43 -2.88
C ALA A 70 12.33 11.60 -2.14
N ASP A 71 12.19 10.27 -2.15
CA ASP A 71 13.14 9.31 -1.57
C ASP A 71 14.54 9.47 -2.18
N GLY A 72 14.65 9.48 -3.52
CA GLY A 72 15.92 9.72 -4.20
C GLY A 72 16.53 11.09 -3.87
N GLY A 73 15.69 12.11 -3.62
CA GLY A 73 16.11 13.43 -3.16
C GLY A 73 16.72 13.39 -1.75
N LEU A 74 16.04 12.76 -0.81
CA LEU A 74 16.51 12.56 0.57
C LEU A 74 17.79 11.72 0.61
N ASP A 75 17.85 10.65 -0.17
CA ASP A 75 19.02 9.79 -0.30
C ASP A 75 20.25 10.54 -0.82
N GLY A 76 20.06 11.28 -1.91
CA GLY A 76 21.09 12.15 -2.47
C GLY A 76 21.59 13.16 -1.45
N PHE A 77 20.66 13.83 -0.76
CA PHE A 77 20.96 14.81 0.28
C PHE A 77 21.73 14.20 1.46
N ALA A 78 21.28 13.08 2.00
CA ALA A 78 21.93 12.36 3.09
C ALA A 78 23.37 11.96 2.75
N GLY A 79 23.64 11.64 1.48
CA GLY A 79 25.00 11.36 1.00
C GLY A 79 25.91 12.58 1.02
N ARG A 80 25.39 13.71 0.52
CA ARG A 80 26.14 14.97 0.53
C ARG A 80 26.43 15.42 1.95
N VAL A 81 25.43 15.40 2.84
CA VAL A 81 25.59 15.73 4.26
C VAL A 81 26.61 14.82 4.92
N SER A 82 26.54 13.50 4.70
CA SER A 82 27.52 12.55 5.26
C SER A 82 28.94 12.88 4.84
N ARG A 83 29.16 13.20 3.55
CA ARG A 83 30.47 13.57 3.03
C ARG A 83 30.98 14.87 3.65
N ILE A 84 30.13 15.90 3.71
CA ILE A 84 30.52 17.20 4.26
C ILE A 84 30.84 17.11 5.75
N VAL A 85 30.11 16.30 6.51
CA VAL A 85 30.44 16.01 7.93
C VAL A 85 31.84 15.40 8.03
N ASP A 86 32.19 14.46 7.15
CA ASP A 86 33.51 13.83 7.14
C ASP A 86 34.64 14.78 6.77
N GLU A 87 34.43 15.64 5.77
CA GLU A 87 35.41 16.59 5.25
C GLU A 87 35.60 17.81 6.16
N SER A 88 34.52 18.32 6.76
CA SER A 88 34.51 19.60 7.47
C SER A 88 34.69 19.47 9.00
N THR A 89 34.63 18.25 9.54
CA THR A 89 34.73 18.03 11.00
C THR A 89 35.64 16.85 11.34
N SER A 90 36.18 16.85 12.56
CA SER A 90 37.07 15.80 13.06
C SER A 90 36.76 15.46 14.52
N GLY A 91 37.32 14.35 15.01
CA GLY A 91 37.27 13.94 16.41
C GLY A 91 35.85 13.87 17.00
N ASN A 92 35.67 14.50 18.16
CA ASN A 92 34.41 14.45 18.91
C ASN A 92 33.26 15.16 18.18
N THR A 93 33.53 16.28 17.50
CA THR A 93 32.53 17.02 16.73
C THR A 93 31.92 16.15 15.63
N ARG A 94 32.76 15.42 14.88
CA ARG A 94 32.29 14.46 13.86
C ARG A 94 31.39 13.39 14.48
N LYS A 95 31.82 12.82 15.61
CA LYS A 95 31.05 11.78 16.32
C LYS A 95 29.69 12.29 16.77
N GLN A 96 29.63 13.49 17.33
CA GLN A 96 28.38 14.12 17.79
C GLN A 96 27.43 14.40 16.63
N LEU A 97 27.91 14.99 15.54
CA LEU A 97 27.08 15.28 14.36
C LEU A 97 26.58 14.01 13.68
N ARG A 98 27.42 12.98 13.58
CA ARG A 98 26.97 11.67 13.08
C ARG A 98 25.89 11.05 13.95
N LYS A 99 26.04 11.15 15.27
CA LYS A 99 25.01 10.67 16.20
C LYS A 99 23.71 11.45 16.04
N ALA A 100 23.78 12.77 15.90
CA ALA A 100 22.60 13.63 15.78
C ALA A 100 21.83 13.38 14.46
N LEU A 101 22.53 13.39 13.32
CA LEU A 101 21.93 13.29 11.98
C LEU A 101 21.61 11.85 11.58
N PHE A 102 22.55 10.92 11.79
CA PHE A 102 22.40 9.55 11.29
C PHE A 102 21.98 8.55 12.38
N LYS A 103 21.77 9.01 13.62
CA LYS A 103 21.42 8.17 14.78
C LYS A 103 22.38 6.97 14.94
N ASN A 104 23.68 7.20 14.68
CA ASN A 104 24.74 6.17 14.62
C ASN A 104 24.53 5.04 13.59
N LYS A 105 23.59 5.18 12.65
CA LYS A 105 23.43 4.21 11.55
C LYS A 105 24.47 4.47 10.46
N PRO A 106 25.06 3.42 9.87
CA PRO A 106 25.81 3.54 8.61
C PRO A 106 24.90 4.12 7.52
N LEU A 107 25.44 4.94 6.62
CA LEU A 107 24.67 5.60 5.55
C LEU A 107 23.83 4.61 4.73
N ALA A 108 24.39 3.43 4.41
CA ALA A 108 23.66 2.37 3.71
C ALA A 108 22.43 1.86 4.48
N LYS A 109 22.50 1.77 5.82
CA LYS A 109 21.35 1.40 6.66
C LYS A 109 20.39 2.56 6.88
N PHE A 110 20.89 3.79 6.87
CA PHE A 110 20.08 5.00 7.03
C PHE A 110 19.15 5.24 5.84
N ARG A 111 19.63 4.95 4.63
CA ARG A 111 18.89 5.10 3.36
C ARG A 111 17.97 3.94 3.00
N ARG A 112 18.05 2.82 3.72
CA ARG A 112 17.30 1.61 3.38
C ARG A 112 15.78 1.76 3.52
N PRO A 113 15.24 2.41 4.57
CA PRO A 113 13.79 2.61 4.66
C PRO A 113 13.33 3.53 3.54
N VAL A 114 12.26 3.16 2.83
CA VAL A 114 11.71 4.00 1.75
C VAL A 114 10.76 5.05 2.32
N LEU A 115 10.96 6.30 1.94
CA LEU A 115 10.16 7.48 2.23
C LEU A 115 9.67 7.57 3.68
N GLY A 116 8.51 6.99 4.04
CA GLY A 116 7.91 7.12 5.38
C GLY A 116 8.85 6.72 6.53
N GLY A 117 9.66 5.68 6.35
CA GLY A 117 10.66 5.28 7.34
C GLY A 117 11.87 6.24 7.40
N GLN A 118 12.32 6.75 6.25
CA GLN A 118 13.43 7.69 6.16
C GLN A 118 13.04 9.09 6.66
N LEU A 119 11.81 9.51 6.37
CA LEU A 119 11.22 10.79 6.77
C LEU A 119 11.19 10.92 8.30
N ALA A 120 10.81 9.85 9.01
CA ALA A 120 10.87 9.83 10.47
C ALA A 120 12.30 10.11 11.00
N LEU A 121 13.32 9.55 10.33
CA LEU A 121 14.73 9.75 10.69
C LEU A 121 15.29 11.12 10.30
N MET A 122 14.65 11.80 9.34
CA MET A 122 15.10 13.08 8.78
C MET A 122 14.29 14.30 9.24
N SER A 123 13.21 14.08 10.00
CA SER A 123 12.29 15.13 10.46
C SER A 123 12.97 16.27 11.24
N ASP A 124 14.02 15.98 12.00
CA ASP A 124 14.77 16.95 12.82
C ASP A 124 16.03 17.51 12.13
N TRP A 125 16.28 17.16 10.86
CA TRP A 125 17.53 17.49 10.19
C TRP A 125 17.72 18.97 9.91
N ALA A 126 16.67 19.68 9.49
CA ALA A 126 16.75 21.11 9.22
C ALA A 126 17.18 21.89 10.49
N GLU A 127 16.57 21.56 11.63
CA GLU A 127 16.92 22.14 12.92
C GLU A 127 18.35 21.76 13.36
N THR A 128 18.70 20.48 13.21
CA THR A 128 20.03 19.98 13.59
C THR A 128 21.13 20.66 12.76
N LEU A 129 20.93 20.79 11.44
CA LEU A 129 21.86 21.46 10.53
C LEU A 129 21.97 22.96 10.86
N ALA A 130 20.85 23.63 11.16
CA ALA A 130 20.87 25.05 11.52
C ALA A 130 21.68 25.32 12.80
N LYS A 131 21.68 24.38 13.76
CA LYS A 131 22.31 24.52 15.08
C LYS A 131 23.70 23.89 15.19
N CYS A 132 24.20 23.23 14.14
CA CYS A 132 25.43 22.42 14.23
C CYS A 132 26.74 23.22 14.35
N GLY A 133 26.72 24.54 14.11
CA GLY A 133 27.88 25.42 14.23
C GLY A 133 28.93 25.27 13.11
N VAL A 134 28.69 24.42 12.11
CA VAL A 134 29.58 24.24 10.94
C VAL A 134 28.98 25.01 9.75
N PRO A 135 29.59 26.12 9.29
CA PRO A 135 28.95 27.02 8.31
C PRO A 135 28.46 26.34 7.03
N VAL A 136 29.25 25.39 6.49
CA VAL A 136 28.89 24.65 5.27
C VAL A 136 27.67 23.75 5.48
N LEU A 137 27.49 23.18 6.67
CA LEU A 137 26.33 22.35 7.00
C LEU A 137 25.10 23.20 7.34
N VAL A 138 25.29 24.35 8.01
CA VAL A 138 24.22 25.32 8.29
C VAL A 138 23.58 25.81 6.99
N ALA A 139 24.38 26.04 5.95
CA ALA A 139 23.90 26.46 4.64
C ALA A 139 22.96 25.43 3.95
N LEU A 140 22.96 24.17 4.39
CA LEU A 140 22.10 23.11 3.85
C LEU A 140 20.75 22.99 4.57
N ALA A 141 20.56 23.69 5.70
CA ALA A 141 19.32 23.59 6.48
C ALA A 141 18.05 23.93 5.67
N PRO A 142 18.01 24.99 4.82
CA PRO A 142 16.83 25.30 4.00
C PRO A 142 16.53 24.24 2.94
N GLU A 143 17.57 23.60 2.38
CA GLU A 143 17.40 22.50 1.43
C GLU A 143 16.81 21.27 2.13
N ALA A 144 17.27 20.96 3.35
CA ALA A 144 16.69 19.88 4.17
C ALA A 144 15.20 20.10 4.43
N GLU A 145 14.80 21.32 4.82
CA GLU A 145 13.41 21.68 5.06
C GLU A 145 12.54 21.48 3.81
N THR A 146 13.04 21.92 2.65
CA THR A 146 12.34 21.76 1.37
C THR A 146 12.14 20.28 1.00
N LEU A 147 13.18 19.45 1.17
CA LEU A 147 13.13 18.03 0.83
C LEU A 147 12.22 17.24 1.79
N VAL A 148 12.25 17.55 3.08
CA VAL A 148 11.38 16.94 4.09
C VAL A 148 9.91 17.28 3.79
N ALA A 149 9.60 18.54 3.50
CA ALA A 149 8.24 18.95 3.14
C ALA A 149 7.74 18.26 1.85
N ALA A 150 8.58 18.13 0.84
CA ALA A 150 8.24 17.40 -0.39
C ALA A 150 7.98 15.90 -0.13
N ALA A 151 8.76 15.29 0.76
CA ALA A 151 8.59 13.89 1.16
C ALA A 151 7.31 13.66 1.99
N GLU A 152 6.96 14.59 2.88
CA GLU A 152 5.69 14.57 3.62
C GLU A 152 4.48 14.63 2.68
N ASP A 153 4.52 15.52 1.70
CA ASP A 153 3.46 15.65 0.71
C ASP A 153 3.33 14.38 -0.14
N ALA A 154 4.45 13.83 -0.63
CA ALA A 154 4.46 12.57 -1.38
C ALA A 154 3.89 11.39 -0.57
N ASP A 155 4.25 11.26 0.72
CA ASP A 155 3.73 10.18 1.57
C ASP A 155 2.22 10.35 1.81
N LYS A 156 1.75 11.59 2.01
CA LYS A 156 0.33 11.91 2.15
C LYS A 156 -0.44 11.57 0.87
N GLN A 157 0.07 11.95 -0.30
CA GLN A 157 -0.54 11.64 -1.60
C GLN A 157 -0.63 10.12 -1.81
N ARG A 158 0.42 9.37 -1.50
CA ARG A 158 0.42 7.89 -1.59
C ARG A 158 -0.62 7.27 -0.66
N LYS A 159 -0.66 7.67 0.61
CA LYS A 159 -1.66 7.18 1.58
C LYS A 159 -3.08 7.50 1.13
N SER A 160 -3.30 8.70 0.60
CA SER A 160 -4.59 9.13 0.06
C SER A 160 -5.01 8.26 -1.13
N ALA A 161 -4.14 8.08 -2.13
CA ALA A 161 -4.43 7.26 -3.31
C ALA A 161 -4.71 5.79 -2.94
N GLN A 162 -3.94 5.22 -2.02
CA GLN A 162 -4.18 3.87 -1.50
C GLN A 162 -5.52 3.74 -0.77
N SER A 163 -5.89 4.73 0.04
CA SER A 163 -7.21 4.76 0.70
C SER A 163 -8.32 4.85 -0.34
N THR A 164 -8.22 5.76 -1.31
CA THR A 164 -9.22 5.90 -2.39
C THR A 164 -9.42 4.60 -3.15
N ASN A 165 -8.35 3.89 -3.50
CA ASN A 165 -8.46 2.60 -4.19
C ASN A 165 -9.14 1.53 -3.33
N ARG A 166 -8.78 1.43 -2.05
CA ARG A 166 -9.43 0.48 -1.13
C ARG A 166 -10.92 0.83 -0.99
N ASP A 167 -11.23 2.09 -0.76
CA ASP A 167 -12.59 2.54 -0.52
C ASP A 167 -13.46 2.32 -1.78
N PHE A 168 -12.95 2.63 -2.98
CA PHE A 168 -13.61 2.33 -4.25
C PHE A 168 -13.95 0.84 -4.41
N ARG A 169 -13.03 -0.06 -4.04
CA ARG A 169 -13.19 -1.52 -4.19
C ARG A 169 -14.09 -2.14 -3.13
N ASP A 170 -13.94 -1.75 -1.86
CA ASP A 170 -14.51 -2.48 -0.72
C ASP A 170 -15.87 -1.94 -0.28
N VAL A 171 -16.10 -0.63 -0.39
CA VAL A 171 -17.32 0.04 0.09
C VAL A 171 -17.94 1.03 -0.90
N GLY A 172 -17.20 1.38 -1.95
CA GLY A 172 -17.52 2.42 -2.90
C GLY A 172 -18.24 1.93 -4.16
N ASN A 173 -18.08 2.71 -5.22
CA ASN A 173 -18.88 2.59 -6.44
C ASN A 173 -18.77 1.22 -7.10
N ARG A 174 -17.58 0.58 -7.08
CA ARG A 174 -17.42 -0.75 -7.67
C ARG A 174 -18.24 -1.81 -6.96
N LYS A 175 -18.18 -1.86 -5.62
CA LYS A 175 -18.96 -2.82 -4.83
C LYS A 175 -20.46 -2.61 -5.06
N GLN A 176 -20.91 -1.36 -4.93
CA GLN A 176 -22.32 -0.99 -5.15
C GLN A 176 -22.79 -1.33 -6.57
N PHE A 177 -21.92 -1.19 -7.57
CA PHE A 177 -22.22 -1.58 -8.94
C PHE A 177 -22.40 -3.10 -9.06
N ILE A 178 -21.49 -3.90 -8.48
CA ILE A 178 -21.63 -5.36 -8.47
C ILE A 178 -22.90 -5.80 -7.74
N ASP A 179 -23.28 -5.13 -6.65
CA ASP A 179 -24.56 -5.36 -5.96
C ASP A 179 -25.76 -5.10 -6.90
N LYS A 180 -25.74 -3.99 -7.64
CA LYS A 180 -26.78 -3.67 -8.64
C LYS A 180 -26.86 -4.72 -9.75
N VAL A 181 -25.72 -5.19 -10.26
CA VAL A 181 -25.67 -6.25 -11.27
C VAL A 181 -26.26 -7.55 -10.73
N ASN A 182 -25.85 -7.95 -9.53
CA ASN A 182 -26.37 -9.17 -8.88
C ASN A 182 -27.87 -9.09 -8.60
N ALA A 183 -28.37 -7.92 -8.18
CA ALA A 183 -29.81 -7.69 -7.99
C ALA A 183 -30.58 -7.84 -9.30
N ALA A 184 -30.13 -7.18 -10.38
CA ALA A 184 -30.77 -7.25 -11.68
C ALA A 184 -30.76 -8.68 -12.26
N ARG A 185 -29.66 -9.44 -12.08
CA ARG A 185 -29.58 -10.85 -12.47
C ARG A 185 -30.62 -11.70 -11.73
N LYS A 186 -30.76 -11.51 -10.42
CA LYS A 186 -31.75 -12.24 -9.60
C LYS A 186 -33.18 -11.90 -10.00
N GLU A 187 -33.47 -10.63 -10.24
CA GLU A 187 -34.78 -10.17 -10.68
C GLU A 187 -35.14 -10.75 -12.05
N ALA A 188 -34.23 -10.65 -13.02
CA ALA A 188 -34.43 -11.20 -14.35
C ALA A 188 -34.62 -12.72 -14.32
N HIS A 189 -33.78 -13.44 -13.57
CA HIS A 189 -33.95 -14.87 -13.38
C HIS A 189 -35.31 -15.21 -12.76
N GLY A 190 -35.72 -14.48 -11.72
CA GLY A 190 -36.99 -14.71 -11.03
C GLY A 190 -38.21 -14.50 -11.93
N GLY A 191 -38.19 -13.52 -12.84
CA GLY A 191 -39.26 -13.32 -13.81
C GLY A 191 -39.24 -14.35 -14.93
N LEU A 192 -38.07 -14.63 -15.52
CA LEU A 192 -37.94 -15.63 -16.58
C LEU A 192 -38.28 -17.05 -16.11
N ALA A 193 -38.02 -17.37 -14.84
CA ALA A 193 -38.31 -18.68 -14.25
C ALA A 193 -39.82 -18.93 -14.09
N LYS A 194 -40.68 -17.90 -14.17
CA LYS A 194 -42.14 -18.05 -14.14
C LYS A 194 -42.70 -18.51 -15.49
N LEU A 195 -42.03 -18.16 -16.59
CA LEU A 195 -42.54 -18.37 -17.94
C LEU A 195 -42.82 -19.85 -18.28
N PRO A 196 -42.02 -20.85 -17.86
CA PRO A 196 -42.34 -22.26 -18.11
C PRO A 196 -43.61 -22.76 -17.39
N PHE A 197 -44.04 -22.07 -16.32
CA PHE A 197 -45.30 -22.39 -15.64
C PHE A 197 -46.51 -21.80 -16.37
N GLU A 198 -46.34 -20.69 -17.08
CA GLU A 198 -47.37 -20.02 -17.88
C GLU A 198 -47.44 -20.60 -19.30
N ASN A 199 -46.31 -21.00 -19.85
CA ASN A 199 -46.16 -21.61 -21.17
C ASN A 199 -45.38 -22.94 -21.08
N HIS A 200 -46.12 -24.05 -21.06
CA HIS A 200 -45.56 -25.39 -20.91
C HIS A 200 -44.75 -25.91 -22.12
N SER A 201 -44.68 -25.15 -23.23
CA SER A 201 -43.76 -25.46 -24.33
C SER A 201 -42.32 -25.03 -24.05
N LEU A 202 -42.09 -24.19 -23.04
CA LEU A 202 -40.77 -23.77 -22.61
C LEU A 202 -40.15 -24.82 -21.68
N PRO A 203 -38.82 -25.02 -21.77
CA PRO A 203 -38.14 -25.96 -20.90
C PRO A 203 -38.00 -25.39 -19.48
N ARG A 204 -37.93 -26.25 -18.46
CA ARG A 204 -37.91 -25.83 -17.04
C ARG A 204 -36.67 -25.00 -16.66
N ASP A 205 -35.57 -25.18 -17.38
CA ASP A 205 -34.30 -24.47 -17.24
C ASP A 205 -34.24 -23.20 -18.09
N PHE A 206 -35.34 -22.75 -18.70
CA PHE A 206 -35.37 -21.61 -19.63
C PHE A 206 -34.63 -20.38 -19.09
N ALA A 207 -34.87 -20.01 -17.83
CA ALA A 207 -34.24 -18.85 -17.19
C ALA A 207 -32.71 -19.00 -17.02
N GLU A 208 -32.21 -20.23 -16.89
CA GLU A 208 -30.79 -20.48 -16.64
C GLU A 208 -29.94 -20.19 -17.88
N ARG A 209 -30.52 -20.33 -19.08
CA ARG A 209 -29.84 -20.12 -20.38
C ARG A 209 -29.47 -18.67 -20.67
N PHE A 210 -30.04 -17.72 -19.91
CA PHE A 210 -29.74 -16.29 -20.04
C PHE A 210 -28.44 -15.89 -19.35
N PHE A 211 -27.87 -16.75 -18.52
CA PHE A 211 -26.70 -16.43 -17.72
C PHE A 211 -25.61 -17.47 -17.96
N TYR A 212 -24.37 -17.05 -17.80
CA TYR A 212 -23.26 -17.99 -17.73
C TYR A 212 -23.42 -18.93 -16.53
N SER A 213 -23.53 -20.24 -16.81
CA SER A 213 -23.54 -21.32 -15.82
C SER A 213 -22.23 -21.40 -15.05
N GLU A 214 -21.11 -21.26 -15.77
CA GLU A 214 -19.75 -21.20 -15.25
C GLU A 214 -19.08 -19.88 -15.62
N PRO A 215 -18.01 -19.44 -14.91
CA PRO A 215 -17.25 -18.26 -15.33
C PRO A 215 -16.86 -18.36 -16.82
N PRO A 216 -16.93 -17.25 -17.58
CA PRO A 216 -16.50 -17.24 -18.97
C PRO A 216 -15.07 -17.76 -19.06
N ARG A 217 -14.87 -18.83 -19.84
CA ARG A 217 -13.56 -19.34 -20.25
C ARG A 217 -13.37 -18.99 -21.72
N ASP A 218 -12.13 -18.90 -22.15
CA ASP A 218 -11.84 -18.83 -23.57
C ASP A 218 -11.93 -20.25 -24.12
N GLU A 219 -12.73 -20.44 -25.18
CA GLU A 219 -13.12 -21.77 -25.68
C GLU A 219 -11.93 -22.60 -26.21
N GLU A 220 -10.77 -21.95 -26.37
CA GLU A 220 -9.51 -22.53 -26.81
C GLU A 220 -8.47 -22.69 -25.68
N GLU A 221 -8.81 -22.44 -24.41
CA GLU A 221 -7.89 -22.69 -23.29
C GLU A 221 -7.47 -24.17 -23.26
N THR A 222 -6.23 -24.42 -23.67
CA THR A 222 -5.66 -25.77 -23.64
C THR A 222 -5.22 -26.12 -22.23
N ILE A 223 -5.14 -27.43 -21.93
CA ILE A 223 -4.59 -27.91 -20.64
C ILE A 223 -3.20 -27.33 -20.40
N ASP A 224 -2.39 -27.17 -21.46
CA ASP A 224 -1.03 -26.66 -21.36
C ASP A 224 -1.00 -25.15 -21.07
N GLU A 225 -1.92 -24.36 -21.64
CA GLU A 225 -2.08 -22.93 -21.30
C GLU A 225 -2.53 -22.73 -19.86
N VAL A 226 -3.49 -23.52 -19.39
CA VAL A 226 -3.94 -23.46 -17.99
C VAL A 226 -2.83 -23.89 -17.04
N LYS A 227 -2.05 -24.93 -17.37
CA LYS A 227 -0.87 -25.32 -16.59
C LYS A 227 0.18 -24.22 -16.55
N THR A 228 0.46 -23.60 -17.70
CA THR A 228 1.41 -22.48 -17.79
C THR A 228 0.95 -21.31 -16.93
N SER A 229 -0.34 -20.95 -17.00
CA SER A 229 -0.92 -19.91 -16.15
C SER A 229 -0.84 -20.27 -14.66
N ILE A 230 -1.07 -21.52 -14.29
CA ILE A 230 -0.90 -22.00 -12.91
C ILE A 230 0.56 -21.87 -12.47
N GLU A 231 1.51 -22.26 -13.31
CA GLU A 231 2.94 -22.15 -13.01
C GLU A 231 3.36 -20.69 -12.82
N GLU A 232 2.92 -19.79 -13.71
CA GLU A 232 3.17 -18.35 -13.62
C GLU A 232 2.56 -17.74 -12.35
N LEU A 233 1.28 -18.05 -12.06
CA LEU A 233 0.60 -17.56 -10.87
C LEU A 233 1.20 -18.13 -9.59
N THR A 234 1.67 -19.38 -9.63
CA THR A 234 2.37 -20.01 -8.51
C THR A 234 3.72 -19.34 -8.28
N ALA A 235 4.48 -19.03 -9.34
CA ALA A 235 5.73 -18.29 -9.24
C ALA A 235 5.51 -16.89 -8.65
N GLN A 236 4.47 -16.17 -9.12
CA GLN A 236 4.10 -14.87 -8.54
C GLN A 236 3.65 -14.99 -7.07
N LEU A 237 2.91 -16.04 -6.72
CA LEU A 237 2.49 -16.29 -5.35
C LEU A 237 3.71 -16.54 -4.43
N GLU A 238 4.66 -17.35 -4.88
CA GLU A 238 5.89 -17.61 -4.13
C GLU A 238 6.77 -16.36 -4.00
N GLU A 239 6.88 -15.52 -5.03
CA GLU A 239 7.55 -14.22 -4.94
C GLU A 239 6.89 -13.32 -3.89
N ARG A 240 5.55 -13.28 -3.86
CA ARG A 240 4.79 -12.50 -2.87
C ARG A 240 4.91 -13.06 -1.46
N LYS A 241 4.95 -14.38 -1.29
CA LYS A 241 5.21 -15.02 0.01
C LYS A 241 6.63 -14.73 0.50
N ALA A 242 7.62 -14.79 -0.38
CA ALA A 242 9.00 -14.45 -0.05
C ALA A 242 9.12 -12.97 0.38
N LEU A 243 8.43 -12.07 -0.33
CA LEU A 243 8.36 -10.66 0.06
C LEU A 243 7.67 -10.49 1.42
N LEU A 244 6.54 -11.19 1.67
CA LEU A 244 5.85 -11.15 2.96
C LEU A 244 6.78 -11.61 4.10
N ALA A 245 7.42 -12.77 3.95
CA ALA A 245 8.35 -13.30 4.94
C ALA A 245 9.50 -12.33 5.23
N LYS A 246 10.05 -11.69 4.20
CA LYS A 246 11.07 -10.67 4.35
C LYS A 246 10.56 -9.44 5.13
N LEU A 247 9.35 -8.97 4.84
CA LEU A 247 8.75 -7.84 5.55
C LEU A 247 8.43 -8.18 7.02
N GLU A 248 7.99 -9.41 7.29
CA GLU A 248 7.77 -9.91 8.66
C GLU A 248 9.09 -10.01 9.44
N GLU A 249 10.15 -10.54 8.81
CA GLU A 249 11.49 -10.60 9.42
C GLU A 249 12.05 -9.20 9.69
N GLU A 250 11.90 -8.26 8.74
CA GLU A 250 12.30 -6.86 8.92
C GLU A 250 11.53 -6.20 10.07
N ALA A 251 10.22 -6.41 10.17
CA ALA A 251 9.40 -5.87 11.26
C ALA A 251 9.79 -6.46 12.63
N GLU A 252 10.04 -7.76 12.72
CA GLU A 252 10.53 -8.39 13.95
C GLU A 252 11.92 -7.89 14.35
N ALA A 253 12.83 -7.74 13.39
CA ALA A 253 14.18 -7.24 13.64
C ALA A 253 14.15 -5.78 14.12
N GLU A 254 13.28 -4.94 13.56
CA GLU A 254 13.08 -3.57 14.03
C GLU A 254 12.48 -3.52 15.43
N ALA A 255 11.50 -4.37 15.74
CA ALA A 255 10.92 -4.47 17.08
C ALA A 255 11.97 -4.89 18.12
N ARG A 256 12.78 -5.93 17.84
CA ARG A 256 13.86 -6.37 18.73
C ARG A 256 14.94 -5.29 18.91
N ALA A 257 15.32 -4.60 17.83
CA ALA A 257 16.30 -3.53 17.91
C ALA A 257 15.78 -2.33 18.74
N GLU A 258 14.48 -2.04 18.70
CA GLU A 258 13.85 -1.03 19.54
C GLU A 258 13.82 -1.46 21.01
N GLU A 259 13.45 -2.70 21.30
CA GLU A 259 13.51 -3.27 22.66
C GLU A 259 14.93 -3.24 23.23
N GLU A 260 15.93 -3.68 22.48
CA GLU A 260 17.34 -3.61 22.88
C GLU A 260 17.80 -2.17 23.12
N ARG A 261 17.33 -1.22 22.31
CA ARG A 261 17.66 0.21 22.47
C ARG A 261 17.06 0.78 23.75
N LEU A 262 15.81 0.44 24.06
CA LEU A 262 15.14 0.84 25.29
C LEU A 262 15.87 0.25 26.50
N ALA A 263 16.20 -1.05 26.47
CA ALA A 263 16.95 -1.71 27.54
C ALA A 263 18.34 -1.11 27.75
N GLN A 264 19.06 -0.77 26.67
CA GLN A 264 20.36 -0.11 26.76
C GLN A 264 20.26 1.33 27.29
N ALA A 265 19.19 2.06 26.96
CA ALA A 265 18.94 3.38 27.49
C ALA A 265 18.66 3.34 29.00
N GLU A 266 17.82 2.41 29.46
CA GLU A 266 17.54 2.18 30.89
C GLU A 266 18.82 1.79 31.66
N ALA A 267 19.61 0.88 31.11
CA ALA A 267 20.89 0.47 31.72
C ALA A 267 21.91 1.62 31.78
N ALA A 268 21.93 2.49 30.77
CA ALA A 268 22.80 3.68 30.77
C ALA A 268 22.37 4.70 31.83
N GLU A 269 21.06 4.94 31.99
CA GLU A 269 20.53 5.81 33.05
C GLU A 269 20.84 5.26 34.46
N GLU A 270 20.70 3.95 34.67
CA GLU A 270 21.08 3.32 35.94
C GLU A 270 22.57 3.49 36.25
N LEU A 271 23.44 3.29 35.25
CA LEU A 271 24.89 3.47 35.41
C LEU A 271 25.27 4.92 35.69
N GLU A 272 24.62 5.90 35.03
CA GLU A 272 24.83 7.32 35.31
C GLU A 272 24.38 7.68 36.74
N ALA A 273 23.24 7.16 37.19
CA ALA A 273 22.76 7.35 38.55
C ALA A 273 23.73 6.76 39.59
N GLN A 274 24.24 5.55 39.35
CA GLN A 274 25.24 4.91 40.20
C GLN A 274 26.57 5.68 40.23
N ALA A 275 27.05 6.16 39.07
CA ALA A 275 28.27 6.95 38.99
C ALA A 275 28.14 8.27 39.76
N LYS A 276 26.99 8.94 39.66
CA LYS A 276 26.69 10.17 40.41
C LYS A 276 26.67 9.92 41.93
N ALA A 277 26.00 8.85 42.37
CA ALA A 277 25.98 8.45 43.78
C ALA A 277 27.38 8.10 44.34
N LEU A 278 28.23 7.44 43.53
CA LEU A 278 29.60 7.13 43.90
C LEU A 278 30.48 8.38 44.00
N LEU A 279 30.32 9.34 43.08
CA LEU A 279 31.02 10.63 43.12
C LEU A 279 30.63 11.44 44.36
N GLU A 280 29.34 11.46 44.72
CA GLU A 280 28.86 12.11 45.96
C GLU A 280 29.48 11.46 47.21
N LYS A 281 29.52 10.12 47.28
CA LYS A 281 30.19 9.39 48.38
C LYS A 281 31.69 9.69 48.44
N ALA A 282 32.38 9.73 47.30
CA ALA A 282 33.80 10.05 47.24
C ALA A 282 34.09 11.50 47.71
N ALA A 283 33.22 12.45 47.36
CA ALA A 283 33.31 13.82 47.84
C ALA A 283 33.10 13.91 49.36
N ALA A 284 32.11 13.20 49.90
CA ALA A 284 31.84 13.14 51.33
C ALA A 284 33.00 12.51 52.15
N LEU A 285 33.65 11.47 51.62
CA LEU A 285 34.82 10.85 52.24
C LEU A 285 36.04 11.78 52.23
N LYS A 286 36.30 12.47 51.11
CA LYS A 286 37.38 13.48 51.04
C LYS A 286 37.16 14.67 51.97
N ALA A 287 35.91 15.04 52.22
CA ALA A 287 35.58 16.08 53.20
C ALA A 287 35.84 15.64 54.65
N LYS A 288 35.70 14.34 54.96
CA LYS A 288 35.97 13.78 56.29
C LYS A 288 37.46 13.61 56.61
N THR A 289 38.32 13.38 55.63
CA THR A 289 39.77 13.21 55.81
C THR A 289 40.58 14.51 55.83
N LYS A 290 39.91 15.67 55.68
CA LYS A 290 40.53 17.01 55.75
C LYS A 290 40.38 17.71 57.12
N LYS A 291 39.94 16.98 58.15
CA LYS A 291 40.00 17.39 59.57
C LYS A 291 41.10 16.62 60.27
#